data_AF-A0A7H1NNK4-F1
#
_entry.id   AF-A0A7H1NNK4-F1
#
_cell.length_a   1.000
_cell.length_b   1.000
_cell.length_c   1.000
_cell.angle_alpha   90.00
_cell.angle_beta   90.00
_cell.angle_gamma   90.00
#
_symmetry.space_group_name_H-M   'P 1'
#
loop_
_entity.id
_entity.type
_entity.pdbx_description
1 polymer ?
#
loop_
_entity_poly.entity_id
_entity_poly.type
_entity_poly.pdbx_seq_one_letter_code
_entity_poly.pdbx_strand_id
1 'polypeptide(L)'
;MIKGKEFANVAGRAGRAFVDVEGLIVHIMFDNVNCRKNKWRKLVASAKARTLKSGLIQIIAEILERLARKGVLDRDDAWEYLANAREAWISPEEGAKVVEPLMTGTKSGANGDNEETIEKESLSQIVERLDATVFGLIEALDSDRSDLPKLLDDALKGSLWARQIAREDKGVASQHKKVFEARADLIWKTTTAQARRGHFAMDVGLEAGLQIDAMADELAELLDRADNAALSGDVEALVDALGGLGERLLFMRPFIPDKANALPVNWRAILRSWVSGEDVAKIGPQNMRVVEEAFTYRLVWALEAVRTRRMSFGWLPEKVAGGGAAAVETGVPQFMMSMLIRAGLPSRRAAMAAIKDAKSVFVTPAGMRAWLESDEITAYTDASDKPTPDTAALWVRFRTDALNGGIQKWSVEHYKHLLDDTVIVPQAGFYRIVINEGDGRIWLITPDYQRVGAFKKSAVDLKPSLHQAGCPAAPDWWRLYVLGAAS
;
A
#
# COMPACT_ATOMS: atom_id res chain seq x y z
N MET A 1 19.09 -12.40 -8.27
CA MET A 1 18.22 -11.66 -9.21
C MET A 1 16.80 -12.07 -8.88
N ILE A 2 15.88 -11.12 -8.67
CA ILE A 2 14.48 -11.39 -8.29
C ILE A 2 13.89 -12.40 -9.26
N LYS A 3 13.16 -13.41 -8.76
CA LYS A 3 12.50 -14.40 -9.62
C LYS A 3 11.30 -13.77 -10.32
N GLY A 4 10.91 -14.26 -11.50
CA GLY A 4 9.74 -13.76 -12.22
C GLY A 4 8.44 -13.76 -11.40
N LYS A 5 8.29 -14.71 -10.46
CA LYS A 5 7.17 -14.77 -9.48
C LYS A 5 7.18 -13.60 -8.50
N GLU A 6 8.32 -13.39 -7.83
CA GLU A 6 8.50 -12.28 -6.89
C GLU A 6 8.31 -10.94 -7.59
N PHE A 7 8.83 -10.81 -8.81
CA PHE A 7 8.66 -9.61 -9.62
C PHE A 7 7.18 -9.32 -9.95
N ALA A 8 6.38 -10.34 -10.28
CA ALA A 8 4.94 -10.17 -10.54
C ALA A 8 4.17 -9.72 -9.28
N ASN A 9 4.53 -10.25 -8.10
CA ASN A 9 3.91 -9.85 -6.85
C ASN A 9 4.24 -8.40 -6.47
N VAL A 10 5.49 -7.99 -6.65
CA VAL A 10 5.91 -6.60 -6.46
C VAL A 10 5.21 -5.69 -7.48
N ALA A 11 5.12 -6.13 -8.73
CA ALA A 11 4.46 -5.40 -9.79
C ALA A 11 2.95 -5.18 -9.53
N GLY A 12 2.27 -6.19 -8.99
CA GLY A 12 0.84 -6.12 -8.66
C GLY A 12 0.49 -5.16 -7.51
N ARG A 13 1.49 -4.66 -6.77
CA ARG A 13 1.31 -3.64 -5.72
C ARG A 13 1.48 -2.21 -6.25
N ALA A 14 1.91 -2.05 -7.49
CA ALA A 14 2.05 -0.73 -8.10
C ALA A 14 0.68 -0.27 -8.64
N GLY A 15 0.21 0.88 -8.15
CA GLY A 15 -1.08 1.48 -8.50
C GLY A 15 -2.19 1.08 -7.53
N ARG A 16 -2.74 2.07 -6.82
CA ARG A 16 -3.90 1.89 -5.93
C ARG A 16 -5.18 1.96 -6.75
N ALA A 17 -6.07 1.01 -6.53
CA ALA A 17 -7.40 1.03 -7.12
C ALA A 17 -8.10 2.36 -6.78
N PHE A 18 -8.72 3.00 -7.77
CA PHE A 18 -9.50 4.25 -7.68
C PHE A 18 -8.75 5.53 -7.30
N VAL A 19 -7.50 5.45 -6.86
CA VAL A 19 -6.67 6.63 -6.56
C VAL A 19 -5.69 6.92 -7.68
N ASP A 20 -5.06 5.87 -8.22
CA ASP A 20 -4.05 6.01 -9.26
C ASP A 20 -4.63 5.50 -10.59
N VAL A 21 -4.47 6.30 -11.66
CA VAL A 21 -4.90 5.89 -13.03
C VAL A 21 -3.98 4.79 -13.58
N GLU A 22 -2.71 4.78 -13.17
CA GLU A 22 -1.71 3.78 -13.56
C GLU A 22 -0.74 3.46 -12.42
N GLY A 23 -0.31 2.20 -12.35
CA GLY A 23 0.78 1.74 -11.49
C GLY A 23 2.11 1.72 -12.23
N LEU A 24 3.13 2.43 -11.72
CA LEU A 24 4.46 2.50 -12.33
C LEU A 24 5.47 1.66 -11.55
N ILE A 25 6.27 0.88 -12.27
CA ILE A 25 7.37 0.09 -11.71
C ILE A 25 8.65 0.55 -12.40
N VAL A 26 9.57 1.10 -11.61
CA VAL A 26 10.83 1.65 -12.12
C VAL A 26 11.97 0.72 -11.74
N HIS A 27 12.75 0.29 -12.73
CA HIS A 27 14.02 -0.40 -12.51
C HIS A 27 15.19 0.53 -12.85
N ILE A 28 15.88 1.01 -11.82
CA ILE A 28 16.99 1.96 -11.97
C ILE A 28 18.26 1.21 -12.38
N MET A 29 18.90 1.66 -13.46
CA MET A 29 20.14 1.10 -14.00
C MET A 29 21.23 2.16 -14.02
N PHE A 30 22.28 1.98 -13.22
CA PHE A 30 23.41 2.93 -13.13
C PHE A 30 24.56 2.60 -14.10
N ASP A 31 24.64 1.36 -14.57
CA ASP A 31 25.75 0.82 -15.36
C ASP A 31 25.29 -0.40 -16.19
N ASN A 32 26.07 -0.76 -17.21
CA ASN A 32 25.83 -1.95 -18.04
C ASN A 32 24.39 -2.05 -18.58
N VAL A 33 23.88 -0.90 -19.05
CA VAL A 33 22.47 -0.66 -19.38
C VAL A 33 21.92 -1.71 -20.36
N ASN A 34 22.66 -2.06 -21.41
CA ASN A 34 22.20 -3.04 -22.40
C ASN A 34 22.01 -4.45 -21.81
N CYS A 35 22.95 -4.91 -20.98
CA CYS A 35 22.85 -6.22 -20.33
C CYS A 35 21.71 -6.24 -19.29
N ARG A 36 21.60 -5.18 -18.46
CA ARG A 36 20.55 -5.06 -17.45
C ARG A 36 19.16 -4.90 -18.07
N LYS A 37 19.03 -4.15 -19.17
CA LYS A 37 17.80 -4.04 -19.97
C LYS A 37 17.37 -5.39 -20.54
N ASN A 38 18.29 -6.19 -21.04
CA ASN A 38 17.99 -7.55 -21.51
C ASN A 38 17.56 -8.48 -20.36
N LYS A 39 18.22 -8.40 -19.20
CA LYS A 39 17.82 -9.13 -17.98
C LYS A 39 16.44 -8.71 -17.50
N TRP A 40 16.14 -7.42 -17.49
CA TRP A 40 14.83 -6.86 -17.16
C TRP A 40 13.74 -7.36 -18.10
N ARG A 41 13.97 -7.33 -19.42
CA ARG A 41 13.02 -7.88 -20.41
C ARG A 41 12.76 -9.35 -20.19
N LYS A 42 13.81 -10.14 -19.91
CA LYS A 42 13.67 -11.56 -19.57
C LYS A 42 12.86 -11.74 -18.28
N LEU A 43 13.07 -10.88 -17.28
CA LEU A 43 12.31 -10.91 -16.03
C LEU A 43 10.82 -10.61 -16.28
N VAL A 44 10.50 -9.52 -16.98
CA VAL A 44 9.14 -9.13 -17.37
C VAL A 44 8.47 -10.22 -18.21
N ALA A 45 9.18 -10.78 -19.19
CA ALA A 45 8.69 -11.88 -20.01
C ALA A 45 8.45 -13.15 -19.19
N SER A 46 9.36 -13.48 -18.27
CA SER A 46 9.23 -14.64 -17.38
C SER A 46 8.07 -14.50 -16.38
N ALA A 47 7.78 -13.26 -15.95
CA ALA A 47 6.61 -12.95 -15.14
C ALA A 47 5.31 -13.13 -15.93
N LYS A 48 5.31 -12.76 -17.22
CA LYS A 48 4.18 -12.99 -18.15
C LYS A 48 4.01 -14.45 -18.57
N ALA A 49 5.09 -15.23 -18.63
CA ALA A 49 5.12 -16.60 -19.15
C ALA A 49 4.60 -17.66 -18.16
N ARG A 50 4.24 -17.28 -16.93
CA ARG A 50 3.61 -18.22 -16.00
C ARG A 50 2.18 -18.54 -16.43
N THR A 51 1.77 -19.78 -16.22
CA THR A 51 0.39 -20.12 -15.88
C THR A 51 0.03 -19.37 -14.60
N LEU A 52 -0.43 -18.13 -14.76
CA LEU A 52 -0.92 -17.27 -13.67
C LEU A 52 -2.17 -17.92 -13.09
N LYS A 53 -2.07 -18.76 -12.05
CA LYS A 53 -3.26 -19.25 -11.33
C LYS A 53 -3.90 -18.07 -10.61
N SER A 54 -5.21 -17.88 -10.78
CA SER A 54 -5.98 -16.84 -10.12
C SER A 54 -5.80 -16.93 -8.60
N GLY A 55 -5.43 -15.82 -7.96
CA GLY A 55 -5.33 -15.74 -6.50
C GLY A 55 -6.69 -16.04 -5.84
N LEU A 56 -7.78 -15.59 -6.46
CA LEU A 56 -9.15 -15.88 -6.02
C LEU A 56 -9.47 -17.37 -6.02
N ILE A 57 -9.03 -18.10 -7.04
CA ILE A 57 -9.23 -19.56 -7.08
C ILE A 57 -8.48 -20.22 -5.92
N GLN A 58 -7.25 -19.77 -5.62
CA GLN A 58 -6.44 -20.32 -4.54
C GLN A 58 -7.07 -20.04 -3.16
N ILE A 59 -7.49 -18.80 -2.91
CA ILE A 59 -8.16 -18.40 -1.66
C ILE A 59 -9.42 -19.23 -1.43
N ILE A 60 -10.29 -19.31 -2.42
CA ILE A 60 -11.59 -19.98 -2.26
C ILE A 60 -11.44 -21.49 -2.19
N ALA A 61 -10.55 -22.08 -2.99
CA ALA A 61 -10.32 -23.53 -2.93
C ALA A 61 -9.83 -23.95 -1.55
N GLU A 62 -8.90 -23.20 -0.95
CA GLU A 62 -8.42 -23.49 0.41
C GLU A 62 -9.52 -23.30 1.46
N ILE A 63 -10.35 -22.26 1.34
CA ILE A 63 -11.52 -22.07 2.21
C ILE A 63 -12.47 -23.26 2.11
N LEU A 64 -12.86 -23.65 0.90
CA LEU A 64 -13.75 -24.79 0.66
C LEU A 64 -13.19 -26.08 1.26
N GLU A 65 -11.90 -26.34 1.04
CA GLU A 65 -11.24 -27.53 1.59
C GLU A 65 -11.27 -27.54 3.11
N ARG A 66 -11.00 -26.41 3.77
CA ARG A 66 -11.05 -26.31 5.23
C ARG A 66 -12.45 -26.41 5.80
N LEU A 67 -13.43 -25.80 5.14
CA LEU A 67 -14.84 -25.91 5.54
C LEU A 67 -15.36 -27.35 5.37
N ALA A 68 -14.96 -28.04 4.29
CA ALA A 68 -15.25 -29.45 4.08
C ALA A 68 -14.61 -30.33 5.16
N ARG A 69 -13.32 -30.15 5.45
CA ARG A 69 -12.60 -30.90 6.51
C ARG A 69 -13.25 -30.73 7.89
N LYS A 70 -13.91 -29.60 8.14
CA LYS A 70 -14.63 -29.30 9.39
C LYS A 70 -16.08 -29.82 9.40
N GLY A 71 -16.57 -30.41 8.31
CA GLY A 71 -17.96 -30.84 8.16
C GLY A 71 -18.96 -29.69 8.06
N VAL A 72 -18.51 -28.44 7.83
CA VAL A 72 -19.43 -27.30 7.68
C VAL A 72 -20.28 -27.44 6.43
N LEU A 73 -19.68 -27.97 5.36
CA LEU A 73 -20.36 -28.19 4.08
C LEU A 73 -21.28 -29.43 4.07
N ASP A 74 -21.24 -30.27 5.11
CA ASP A 74 -22.10 -31.45 5.24
C ASP A 74 -23.49 -31.11 5.79
N ARG A 75 -23.69 -29.86 6.25
CA ARG A 75 -24.97 -29.39 6.74
C ARG A 75 -25.94 -29.13 5.58
N ASP A 76 -27.20 -29.50 5.76
CA ASP A 76 -28.26 -29.20 4.79
C ASP A 76 -28.43 -27.69 4.56
N ASP A 77 -28.18 -26.88 5.59
CA ASP A 77 -28.27 -25.42 5.62
C ASP A 77 -26.91 -24.72 5.49
N ALA A 78 -25.84 -25.40 5.03
CA ALA A 78 -24.45 -24.91 5.11
C ALA A 78 -24.25 -23.47 4.62
N TRP A 79 -24.84 -23.11 3.48
CA TRP A 79 -24.69 -21.78 2.88
C TRP A 79 -25.46 -20.70 3.64
N GLU A 80 -26.65 -21.03 4.14
CA GLU A 80 -27.42 -20.15 5.00
C GLU A 80 -26.68 -19.94 6.33
N TYR A 81 -26.12 -21.00 6.91
CA TYR A 81 -25.28 -20.91 8.11
C TYR A 81 -24.07 -20.00 7.88
N LEU A 82 -23.30 -20.20 6.80
CA LEU A 82 -22.13 -19.38 6.45
C LEU A 82 -22.47 -17.90 6.20
N ALA A 83 -23.64 -17.61 5.62
CA ALA A 83 -24.10 -16.24 5.38
C ALA A 83 -24.57 -15.51 6.64
N ASN A 84 -24.79 -16.23 7.75
CA ASN A 84 -25.42 -15.69 8.95
C ASN A 84 -24.56 -15.78 10.22
N ALA A 85 -23.53 -16.64 10.25
CA ALA A 85 -22.70 -16.90 11.43
C ALA A 85 -21.22 -16.51 11.19
N ARG A 86 -20.69 -15.60 12.00
CA ARG A 86 -19.28 -15.15 11.90
C ARG A 86 -18.32 -16.26 12.32
N GLU A 87 -18.67 -16.95 13.39
CA GLU A 87 -17.96 -18.09 13.98
C GLU A 87 -17.78 -19.26 12.99
N ALA A 88 -18.64 -19.37 11.99
CA ALA A 88 -18.52 -20.38 10.93
C ALA A 88 -17.23 -20.23 10.10
N TRP A 89 -16.65 -19.03 10.08
CA TRP A 89 -15.45 -18.69 9.33
C TRP A 89 -14.16 -18.73 10.15
N ILE A 90 -14.24 -19.16 11.42
CA ILE A 90 -13.11 -19.22 12.34
C ILE A 90 -12.75 -20.69 12.62
N SER A 91 -11.48 -21.00 12.84
CA SER A 91 -11.09 -22.33 13.36
C SER A 91 -11.16 -22.36 14.88
N PRO A 92 -11.74 -23.42 15.51
CA PRO A 92 -11.76 -23.55 16.97
C PRO A 92 -10.37 -23.44 17.60
N GLU A 93 -9.35 -23.98 16.92
CA GLU A 93 -7.95 -23.90 17.34
C GLU A 93 -7.36 -22.48 17.23
N GLU A 94 -7.89 -21.63 16.35
CA GLU A 94 -7.42 -20.25 16.15
C GLU A 94 -7.88 -19.35 17.29
N GLY A 95 -9.13 -19.50 17.75
CA GLY A 95 -9.65 -18.72 18.88
C GLY A 95 -8.84 -18.87 20.17
N ALA A 96 -8.26 -20.07 20.41
CA ALA A 96 -7.38 -20.33 21.55
C ALA A 96 -5.94 -19.84 21.34
N LYS A 97 -5.42 -19.91 20.10
CA LYS A 97 -4.02 -19.62 19.75
C LYS A 97 -3.73 -18.14 19.46
N VAL A 98 -4.71 -17.23 19.41
CA VAL A 98 -4.44 -15.78 19.29
C VAL A 98 -3.83 -15.20 20.58
N VAL A 99 -4.08 -15.84 21.73
CA VAL A 99 -3.66 -15.35 23.06
C VAL A 99 -2.32 -15.95 23.52
N GLU A 100 -1.99 -17.20 23.16
CA GLU A 100 -0.82 -17.93 23.70
C GLU A 100 0.56 -17.51 23.15
N PRO A 101 0.77 -17.21 21.85
CA PRO A 101 2.11 -16.92 21.32
C PRO A 101 2.68 -15.57 21.76
N LEU A 102 1.84 -14.70 22.34
CA LEU A 102 2.20 -13.34 22.73
C LEU A 102 3.15 -13.29 23.94
N MET A 103 3.26 -14.40 24.70
CA MET A 103 3.95 -14.43 25.99
C MET A 103 5.15 -15.40 26.05
N THR A 104 5.27 -16.35 25.12
CA THR A 104 6.36 -17.32 25.12
C THR A 104 7.22 -17.14 23.87
N GLY A 105 8.38 -16.52 24.04
CA GLY A 105 9.42 -16.34 23.01
C GLY A 105 10.08 -17.66 22.59
N THR A 106 9.29 -18.68 22.25
CA THR A 106 9.79 -19.94 21.73
C THR A 106 10.33 -19.70 20.34
N LYS A 107 11.66 -19.73 20.22
CA LYS A 107 12.38 -19.65 18.96
C LYS A 107 11.97 -20.81 18.06
N SER A 108 10.98 -20.60 17.20
CA SER A 108 10.83 -21.46 16.02
C SER A 108 11.99 -21.14 15.08
N GLY A 109 12.74 -22.18 14.70
CA GLY A 109 14.00 -22.06 13.97
C GLY A 109 13.95 -21.09 12.81
N ALA A 110 14.97 -20.24 12.73
CA ALA A 110 15.20 -19.32 11.62
C ALA A 110 15.45 -20.11 10.34
N ASN A 111 14.39 -20.37 9.58
CA ASN A 111 14.49 -20.53 8.13
C ASN A 111 13.95 -19.26 7.49
N GLY A 112 14.89 -18.36 7.16
CA GLY A 112 14.63 -17.29 6.20
C GLY A 112 14.22 -17.90 4.85
N ASP A 113 13.32 -17.19 4.18
CA ASP A 113 13.00 -17.34 2.75
C ASP A 113 12.04 -18.47 2.34
N ASN A 114 11.13 -18.91 3.22
CA ASN A 114 9.92 -19.59 2.73
C ASN A 114 8.75 -18.59 2.71
N GLU A 115 8.37 -18.13 1.51
CA GLU A 115 7.01 -17.61 1.28
C GLU A 115 6.03 -18.57 1.97
N GLU A 116 5.26 -18.10 2.96
CA GLU A 116 4.19 -18.91 3.52
C GLU A 116 3.21 -19.21 2.39
N THR A 117 3.09 -20.50 2.06
CA THR A 117 2.06 -20.98 1.15
C THR A 117 0.71 -20.77 1.83
N ILE A 118 -0.34 -20.42 1.07
CA ILE A 118 -1.71 -20.22 1.58
C ILE A 118 -2.17 -21.38 2.48
N GLU A 119 -1.71 -22.61 2.17
CA GLU A 119 -1.93 -23.83 2.96
C GLU A 119 -1.47 -23.74 4.43
N LYS A 120 -0.43 -22.94 4.73
CA LYS A 120 0.14 -22.76 6.09
C LYS A 120 -0.54 -21.66 6.88
N GLU A 121 -1.25 -20.76 6.20
CA GLU A 121 -1.98 -19.68 6.85
C GLU A 121 -3.17 -20.24 7.63
N SER A 122 -3.65 -19.50 8.62
CA SER A 122 -4.87 -19.83 9.36
C SER A 122 -6.13 -19.52 8.53
N LEU A 123 -7.27 -20.17 8.82
CA LEU A 123 -8.51 -19.92 8.07
C LEU A 123 -8.91 -18.45 8.17
N SER A 124 -8.81 -17.85 9.35
CA SER A 124 -9.16 -16.44 9.54
C SER A 124 -8.29 -15.49 8.70
N GLN A 125 -6.99 -15.80 8.48
CA GLN A 125 -6.13 -15.01 7.58
C GLN A 125 -6.57 -15.10 6.11
N ILE A 126 -6.99 -16.28 5.67
CA ILE A 126 -7.48 -16.48 4.30
C ILE A 126 -8.83 -15.79 4.12
N VAL A 127 -9.67 -15.80 5.15
CA VAL A 127 -10.95 -15.08 5.19
C VAL A 127 -10.74 -13.56 5.18
N GLU A 128 -9.75 -13.01 5.88
CA GLU A 128 -9.39 -11.59 5.80
C GLU A 128 -9.04 -11.17 4.36
N ARG A 129 -8.34 -12.03 3.61
CA ARG A 129 -8.07 -11.80 2.17
C ARG A 129 -9.32 -11.89 1.32
N LEU A 130 -10.23 -12.80 1.66
CA LEU A 130 -11.53 -12.87 1.00
C LEU A 130 -12.34 -11.59 1.25
N ASP A 131 -12.33 -11.05 2.47
CA ASP A 131 -13.00 -9.78 2.81
C ASP A 131 -12.44 -8.61 1.99
N ALA A 132 -11.11 -8.45 1.99
CA ALA A 132 -10.46 -7.43 1.19
C ALA A 132 -10.83 -7.56 -0.30
N THR A 133 -10.96 -8.80 -0.78
CA THR A 133 -11.40 -9.04 -2.15
C THR A 133 -12.87 -8.71 -2.37
N VAL A 134 -13.77 -9.06 -1.44
CA VAL A 134 -15.19 -8.72 -1.54
C VAL A 134 -15.37 -7.21 -1.57
N PHE A 135 -14.70 -6.46 -0.68
CA PHE A 135 -14.72 -5.00 -0.70
C PHE A 135 -14.14 -4.43 -2.00
N GLY A 136 -13.07 -5.02 -2.53
CA GLY A 136 -12.47 -4.58 -3.79
C GLY A 136 -13.27 -4.93 -5.05
N LEU A 137 -14.07 -6.00 -5.03
CA LEU A 137 -14.94 -6.40 -6.14
C LEU A 137 -16.25 -5.60 -6.15
N ILE A 138 -16.81 -5.34 -4.97
CA ILE A 138 -18.10 -4.64 -4.82
C ILE A 138 -17.83 -3.17 -4.53
N GLU A 139 -17.56 -2.39 -5.58
CA GLU A 139 -17.26 -0.95 -5.45
C GLU A 139 -18.43 -0.14 -4.88
N ALA A 140 -19.67 -0.56 -5.17
CA ALA A 140 -20.89 0.05 -4.65
C ALA A 140 -21.16 -0.39 -3.19
N LEU A 141 -20.32 0.05 -2.26
CA LEU A 141 -20.37 -0.36 -0.85
C LEU A 141 -21.67 0.05 -0.12
N ASP A 142 -22.44 0.98 -0.68
CA ASP A 142 -23.75 1.42 -0.19
C ASP A 142 -24.94 0.68 -0.82
N SER A 143 -24.68 -0.25 -1.74
CA SER A 143 -25.71 -1.10 -2.35
C SER A 143 -26.51 -1.92 -1.35
N ASP A 144 -27.72 -2.31 -1.76
CA ASP A 144 -28.56 -3.21 -0.99
C ASP A 144 -28.07 -4.66 -1.10
N ARG A 145 -28.34 -5.43 -0.04
CA ARG A 145 -27.95 -6.84 0.03
C ARG A 145 -28.51 -7.68 -1.13
N SER A 146 -29.71 -7.34 -1.63
CA SER A 146 -30.33 -8.04 -2.77
C SER A 146 -29.56 -7.88 -4.08
N ASP A 147 -28.71 -6.86 -4.21
CA ASP A 147 -27.95 -6.60 -5.43
C ASP A 147 -26.62 -7.36 -5.49
N LEU A 148 -26.16 -7.93 -4.36
CA LEU A 148 -24.86 -8.58 -4.24
C LEU A 148 -24.60 -9.67 -5.28
N PRO A 149 -25.54 -10.59 -5.59
CA PRO A 149 -25.29 -11.63 -6.59
C PRO A 149 -24.97 -11.03 -7.96
N LYS A 150 -25.70 -9.98 -8.36
CA LYS A 150 -25.48 -9.30 -9.64
C LYS A 150 -24.16 -8.54 -9.64
N LEU A 151 -23.85 -7.81 -8.57
CA LEU A 151 -22.60 -7.03 -8.45
C LEU A 151 -21.37 -7.94 -8.50
N LEU A 152 -21.41 -9.08 -7.81
CA LEU A 152 -20.34 -10.08 -7.85
C LEU A 152 -20.18 -10.69 -9.25
N ASP A 153 -21.29 -11.02 -9.93
CA ASP A 153 -21.25 -11.56 -11.28
C ASP A 153 -20.67 -10.58 -12.30
N ASP A 154 -21.07 -9.31 -12.20
CA ASP A 154 -20.55 -8.23 -13.05
C ASP A 154 -19.05 -7.99 -12.77
N ALA A 155 -18.63 -7.95 -11.50
CA ALA A 155 -17.23 -7.76 -11.11
C ALA A 155 -16.32 -8.93 -11.53
N LEU A 156 -16.81 -10.16 -11.46
CA LEU A 156 -16.05 -11.35 -11.85
C LEU A 156 -16.00 -11.55 -13.37
N LYS A 157 -16.87 -10.90 -14.14
CA LYS A 157 -16.96 -11.05 -15.60
C LYS A 157 -15.65 -10.61 -16.27
N GLY A 158 -15.10 -11.48 -17.13
CA GLY A 158 -13.84 -11.21 -17.84
C GLY A 158 -12.57 -11.28 -16.98
N SER A 159 -12.71 -11.48 -15.66
CA SER A 159 -11.58 -11.64 -14.75
C SER A 159 -10.73 -12.87 -15.07
N LEU A 160 -9.51 -12.92 -14.52
CA LEU A 160 -8.68 -14.13 -14.60
C LEU A 160 -9.36 -15.33 -13.91
N TRP A 161 -10.11 -15.09 -12.83
CA TRP A 161 -10.93 -16.13 -12.18
C TRP A 161 -11.93 -16.72 -13.17
N ALA A 162 -12.73 -15.89 -13.86
CA ALA A 162 -13.77 -16.38 -14.78
C ALA A 162 -13.18 -17.20 -15.94
N ARG A 163 -12.04 -16.78 -16.49
CA ARG A 163 -11.37 -17.50 -17.59
C ARG A 163 -10.79 -18.86 -17.18
N GLN A 164 -10.41 -19.01 -15.91
CA GLN A 164 -9.79 -20.23 -15.41
C GLN A 164 -10.81 -21.20 -14.83
N ILE A 165 -11.75 -20.71 -14.03
CA ILE A 165 -12.78 -21.52 -13.40
C ILE A 165 -13.70 -22.18 -14.45
N ALA A 166 -13.84 -21.59 -15.64
CA ALA A 166 -14.59 -22.15 -16.76
C ALA A 166 -13.96 -23.44 -17.35
N ARG A 167 -12.71 -23.75 -16.99
CA ARG A 167 -11.99 -24.96 -17.41
C ARG A 167 -12.02 -26.07 -16.37
N GLU A 168 -12.52 -25.78 -15.17
CA GLU A 168 -12.65 -26.74 -14.07
C GLU A 168 -13.92 -27.59 -14.23
N ASP A 169 -14.06 -28.60 -13.37
CA ASP A 169 -15.19 -29.53 -13.40
C ASP A 169 -16.55 -28.83 -13.23
N LYS A 170 -17.60 -29.49 -13.75
CA LYS A 170 -18.98 -29.03 -13.61
C LYS A 170 -19.33 -28.85 -12.14
N GLY A 171 -19.69 -27.62 -11.74
CA GLY A 171 -20.12 -27.28 -10.38
C GLY A 171 -19.10 -26.52 -9.55
N VAL A 172 -17.80 -26.57 -9.89
CA VAL A 172 -16.75 -25.84 -9.14
C VAL A 172 -16.99 -24.33 -9.17
N ALA A 173 -17.30 -23.78 -10.35
CA ALA A 173 -17.64 -22.37 -10.48
C ALA A 173 -18.84 -21.95 -9.61
N SER A 174 -19.86 -22.82 -9.50
CA SER A 174 -21.03 -22.57 -8.66
C SER A 174 -20.66 -22.56 -7.17
N GLN A 175 -19.84 -23.50 -6.71
CA GLN A 175 -19.36 -23.53 -5.33
C GLN A 175 -18.53 -22.28 -4.99
N HIS A 176 -17.65 -21.83 -5.90
CA HIS A 176 -16.87 -20.62 -5.67
C HIS A 176 -17.77 -19.38 -5.54
N LYS A 177 -18.79 -19.25 -6.39
CA LYS A 177 -19.76 -18.14 -6.30
C LYS A 177 -20.49 -18.15 -4.96
N LYS A 178 -20.93 -19.32 -4.48
CA LYS A 178 -21.60 -19.42 -3.17
C LYS A 178 -20.73 -18.97 -2.01
N VAL A 179 -19.41 -19.19 -2.06
CA VAL A 179 -18.47 -18.67 -1.04
C VAL A 179 -18.43 -17.14 -1.05
N PHE A 180 -18.32 -16.54 -2.24
CA PHE A 180 -18.36 -15.07 -2.37
C PHE A 180 -19.69 -14.50 -1.87
N GLU A 181 -20.81 -15.06 -2.33
CA GLU A 181 -22.16 -14.63 -1.95
C GLU A 181 -22.37 -14.74 -0.45
N ALA A 182 -22.07 -15.90 0.16
CA ALA A 182 -22.23 -16.09 1.59
C ALA A 182 -21.36 -15.12 2.40
N ARG A 183 -20.12 -14.86 1.97
CA ARG A 183 -19.25 -13.94 2.69
C ARG A 183 -19.68 -12.48 2.52
N ALA A 184 -20.05 -12.07 1.31
CA ALA A 184 -20.56 -10.73 1.03
C ALA A 184 -21.86 -10.47 1.79
N ASP A 185 -22.78 -11.43 1.81
CA ASP A 185 -24.01 -11.38 2.59
C ASP A 185 -23.74 -11.15 4.08
N LEU A 186 -22.81 -11.91 4.65
CA LEU A 186 -22.44 -11.78 6.06
C LEU A 186 -21.87 -10.38 6.36
N ILE A 187 -20.99 -9.87 5.48
CA ILE A 187 -20.45 -8.51 5.61
C ILE A 187 -21.60 -7.49 5.57
N TRP A 188 -22.46 -7.53 4.56
CA TRP A 188 -23.57 -6.57 4.39
C TRP A 188 -24.58 -6.61 5.52
N LYS A 189 -24.86 -7.81 6.04
CA LYS A 189 -25.76 -8.01 7.18
C LYS A 189 -25.20 -7.43 8.48
N THR A 190 -23.89 -7.55 8.68
CA THR A 190 -23.23 -7.19 9.95
C THR A 190 -22.80 -5.73 10.00
N THR A 191 -22.78 -5.03 8.87
CA THR A 191 -22.22 -3.68 8.76
C THR A 191 -23.21 -2.69 8.17
N THR A 192 -23.02 -1.41 8.46
CA THR A 192 -23.67 -0.32 7.73
C THR A 192 -22.85 0.06 6.49
N ALA A 193 -23.45 0.76 5.54
CA ALA A 193 -22.73 1.29 4.37
C ALA A 193 -21.53 2.17 4.77
N GLN A 194 -21.67 2.97 5.84
CA GLN A 194 -20.58 3.80 6.35
C GLN A 194 -19.46 2.94 6.96
N ALA A 195 -19.79 1.91 7.73
CA ALA A 195 -18.81 0.98 8.28
C ALA A 195 -18.04 0.25 7.17
N ARG A 196 -18.71 -0.23 6.10
CA ARG A 196 -18.05 -0.86 4.95
C ARG A 196 -17.06 0.07 4.26
N ARG A 197 -17.44 1.33 4.03
CA ARG A 197 -16.51 2.34 3.49
C ARG A 197 -15.31 2.56 4.40
N GLY A 198 -15.52 2.56 5.72
CA GLY A 198 -14.44 2.63 6.71
C GLY A 198 -13.52 1.42 6.67
N HIS A 199 -14.07 0.20 6.65
CA HIS A 199 -13.29 -1.04 6.62
C HIS A 199 -12.46 -1.14 5.34
N PHE A 200 -13.05 -0.78 4.19
CA PHE A 200 -12.35 -0.68 2.92
C PHE A 200 -11.25 0.39 2.95
N ALA A 201 -11.52 1.59 3.47
CA ALA A 201 -10.52 2.66 3.58
C ALA A 201 -9.36 2.34 4.54
N MET A 202 -9.59 1.46 5.52
CA MET A 202 -8.58 0.92 6.42
C MET A 202 -7.74 -0.20 5.80
N ASP A 203 -8.19 -0.77 4.68
CA ASP A 203 -7.65 -2.00 4.08
C ASP A 203 -7.67 -3.19 5.07
N VAL A 204 -8.78 -3.36 5.77
CA VAL A 204 -8.96 -4.46 6.74
C VAL A 204 -10.24 -5.26 6.49
N GLY A 205 -10.23 -6.52 6.90
CA GLY A 205 -11.40 -7.40 6.83
C GLY A 205 -12.47 -7.09 7.88
N LEU A 206 -13.57 -7.84 7.84
CA LEU A 206 -14.76 -7.63 8.67
C LEU A 206 -14.44 -7.66 10.17
N GLU A 207 -13.67 -8.66 10.61
CA GLU A 207 -13.38 -8.87 12.03
C GLU A 207 -12.58 -7.72 12.64
N ALA A 208 -11.49 -7.33 11.96
CA ALA A 208 -10.65 -6.22 12.35
C ALA A 208 -11.41 -4.89 12.29
N GLY A 209 -12.19 -4.67 11.23
CA GLY A 209 -13.02 -3.49 11.06
C GLY A 209 -14.01 -3.30 12.22
N LEU A 210 -14.72 -4.37 12.61
CA LEU A 210 -15.66 -4.33 13.74
C LEU A 210 -14.95 -4.10 15.08
N GLN A 211 -13.77 -4.67 15.30
CA GLN A 211 -12.98 -4.44 16.51
C GLN A 211 -12.53 -2.97 16.62
N ILE A 212 -12.04 -2.39 15.51
CA ILE A 212 -11.67 -0.97 15.46
C ILE A 212 -12.90 -0.07 15.65
N ASP A 213 -14.03 -0.41 15.04
CA ASP A 213 -15.29 0.32 15.22
C ASP A 213 -15.72 0.36 16.69
N ALA A 214 -15.59 -0.77 17.41
CA ALA A 214 -15.95 -0.86 18.82
C ALA A 214 -15.06 -0.01 19.73
N MET A 215 -13.84 0.32 19.29
CA MET A 215 -12.84 1.09 20.05
C MET A 215 -12.59 2.47 19.46
N ALA A 216 -13.45 2.94 18.55
CA ALA A 216 -13.17 4.09 17.70
C ALA A 216 -12.86 5.37 18.46
N ASP A 217 -13.63 5.67 19.51
CA ASP A 217 -13.48 6.92 20.28
C ASP A 217 -12.15 6.93 21.05
N GLU A 218 -11.81 5.80 21.69
CA GLU A 218 -10.56 5.64 22.42
C GLU A 218 -9.33 5.70 21.50
N LEU A 219 -9.40 5.03 20.35
CA LEU A 219 -8.33 5.06 19.35
C LEU A 219 -8.17 6.47 18.76
N ALA A 220 -9.26 7.22 18.56
CA ALA A 220 -9.21 8.60 18.09
C ALA A 220 -8.51 9.52 19.12
N GLU A 221 -8.85 9.41 20.40
CA GLU A 221 -8.22 10.20 21.47
C GLU A 221 -6.71 9.91 21.55
N LEU A 222 -6.32 8.63 21.56
CA LEU A 222 -4.90 8.25 21.59
C LEU A 222 -4.14 8.74 20.35
N LEU A 223 -4.75 8.67 19.16
CA LEU A 223 -4.14 9.16 17.93
C LEU A 223 -3.96 10.68 17.97
N ASP A 224 -4.97 11.42 18.42
CA ASP A 224 -4.87 12.88 18.57
C ASP A 224 -3.81 13.27 19.60
N ARG A 225 -3.70 12.53 20.70
CA ARG A 225 -2.62 12.72 21.70
C ARG A 225 -1.23 12.47 21.08
N ALA A 226 -1.08 11.41 20.29
CA ALA A 226 0.18 11.10 19.61
C ALA A 226 0.57 12.19 18.61
N ASP A 227 -0.39 12.66 17.80
CA ASP A 227 -0.16 13.73 16.82
C ASP A 227 0.21 15.06 17.51
N ASN A 228 -0.49 15.43 18.58
CA ASN A 228 -0.18 16.62 19.38
C ASN A 228 1.21 16.54 20.04
N ALA A 229 1.57 15.38 20.58
CA ALA A 229 2.86 15.15 21.21
C ALA A 229 4.00 15.22 20.17
N ALA A 230 3.80 14.64 18.99
CA ALA A 230 4.76 14.73 17.89
C ALA A 230 4.92 16.16 17.35
N LEU A 231 3.87 16.99 17.38
CA LEU A 231 3.99 18.39 16.97
C LEU A 231 4.78 19.23 17.99
N SER A 232 4.50 19.02 19.28
CA SER A 232 5.14 19.74 20.39
C SER A 232 6.54 19.22 20.74
N GLY A 233 6.88 18.01 20.31
CA GLY A 233 8.13 17.34 20.70
C GLY A 233 8.10 16.75 22.11
N ASP A 234 6.90 16.56 22.70
CA ASP A 234 6.74 15.90 24.00
C ASP A 234 6.93 14.39 23.85
N VAL A 235 8.15 13.94 24.14
CA VAL A 235 8.55 12.53 24.00
C VAL A 235 7.75 11.62 24.92
N GLU A 236 7.49 12.04 26.16
CA GLU A 236 6.79 11.19 27.14
C GLU A 236 5.34 10.98 26.74
N ALA A 237 4.63 12.06 26.40
CA ALA A 237 3.26 11.97 25.92
C ALA A 237 3.15 11.17 24.61
N LEU A 238 4.13 11.32 23.71
CA LEU A 238 4.19 10.57 22.46
C LEU A 238 4.35 9.06 22.72
N VAL A 239 5.29 8.68 23.58
CA VAL A 239 5.54 7.27 23.93
C VAL A 239 4.32 6.65 24.62
N ASP A 240 3.68 7.37 25.54
CA ASP A 240 2.48 6.89 26.23
C ASP A 240 1.33 6.64 25.24
N ALA A 241 1.03 7.61 24.38
CA ALA A 241 -0.03 7.50 23.39
C ALA A 241 0.23 6.38 22.37
N LEU A 242 1.44 6.30 21.81
CA LEU A 242 1.83 5.24 20.87
C LEU A 242 1.86 3.86 21.55
N GLY A 243 2.28 3.78 22.82
CA GLY A 243 2.21 2.57 23.62
C GLY A 243 0.78 2.11 23.85
N GLY A 244 -0.16 3.04 24.09
CA GLY A 244 -1.59 2.74 24.21
C GLY A 244 -2.21 2.23 22.91
N LEU A 245 -1.85 2.84 21.77
CA LEU A 245 -2.25 2.36 20.43
C LEU A 245 -1.68 0.97 20.15
N GLY A 246 -0.40 0.75 20.45
CA GLY A 246 0.27 -0.53 20.24
C GLY A 246 -0.38 -1.68 21.04
N GLU A 247 -0.77 -1.45 22.29
CA GLU A 247 -1.47 -2.45 23.12
C GLU A 247 -2.81 -2.91 22.55
N ARG A 248 -3.49 -2.03 21.82
CA ARG A 248 -4.82 -2.30 21.26
C ARG A 248 -4.69 -2.93 19.87
N LEU A 249 -3.76 -2.41 19.07
CA LEU A 249 -3.68 -2.71 17.65
C LEU A 249 -2.69 -3.84 17.33
N LEU A 250 -1.49 -3.90 17.94
CA LEU A 250 -0.48 -4.91 17.59
C LEU A 250 -0.82 -6.35 18.03
N PHE A 251 -1.95 -6.52 18.71
CA PHE A 251 -2.46 -7.80 19.20
C PHE A 251 -3.72 -8.26 18.44
N MET A 252 -4.15 -7.49 17.44
CA MET A 252 -5.24 -7.86 16.54
C MET A 252 -4.75 -7.96 15.09
N ARG A 253 -5.37 -8.84 14.32
CA ARG A 253 -5.07 -8.95 12.89
C ARG A 253 -5.66 -7.76 12.14
N PRO A 254 -5.02 -7.31 11.05
CA PRO A 254 -3.80 -7.85 10.44
C PRO A 254 -2.49 -7.25 11.01
N PHE A 255 -2.54 -6.53 12.14
CA PHE A 255 -1.39 -5.79 12.67
C PHE A 255 -0.47 -6.62 13.58
N ILE A 256 -0.84 -7.86 13.90
CA ILE A 256 0.03 -8.78 14.64
C ILE A 256 1.33 -9.00 13.84
N PRO A 257 2.52 -8.77 14.44
CA PRO A 257 3.79 -9.16 13.83
C PRO A 257 3.85 -10.66 13.55
N ASP A 258 4.60 -11.05 12.53
CA ASP A 258 4.79 -12.44 12.16
C ASP A 258 5.43 -13.23 13.30
N LYS A 259 5.15 -14.54 13.38
CA LYS A 259 5.65 -15.40 14.46
C LYS A 259 7.17 -15.38 14.60
N ALA A 260 7.89 -15.20 13.49
CA ALA A 260 9.35 -15.09 13.49
C ALA A 260 9.87 -13.82 14.17
N ASN A 261 9.01 -12.81 14.33
CA ASN A 261 9.30 -11.49 14.86
C ASN A 261 8.30 -11.10 15.96
N ALA A 262 7.91 -12.09 16.77
CA ALA A 262 6.98 -11.90 17.89
C ALA A 262 7.41 -10.73 18.78
N LEU A 263 6.42 -9.94 19.20
CA LEU A 263 6.64 -8.73 19.98
C LEU A 263 7.23 -9.11 21.36
N PRO A 264 8.42 -8.63 21.73
CA PRO A 264 9.05 -9.01 22.99
C PRO A 264 8.36 -8.33 24.18
N VAL A 265 8.43 -8.92 25.38
CA VAL A 265 7.77 -8.39 26.60
C VAL A 265 8.14 -6.92 26.87
N ASN A 266 9.39 -6.54 26.59
CA ASN A 266 9.89 -5.18 26.77
C ASN A 266 9.66 -4.25 25.56
N TRP A 267 8.77 -4.59 24.62
CA TRP A 267 8.59 -3.83 23.38
C TRP A 267 8.30 -2.34 23.60
N ARG A 268 7.61 -1.96 24.69
CA ARG A 268 7.36 -0.54 25.01
C ARG A 268 8.65 0.23 25.28
N ALA A 269 9.63 -0.41 25.91
CA ALA A 269 10.95 0.21 26.12
C ALA A 269 11.70 0.36 24.79
N ILE A 270 11.58 -0.62 23.88
CA ILE A 270 12.17 -0.55 22.54
C ILE A 270 11.50 0.58 21.74
N LEU A 271 10.16 0.67 21.77
CA LEU A 271 9.40 1.74 21.12
C LEU A 271 9.86 3.11 21.65
N ARG A 272 9.96 3.27 22.97
CA ARG A 272 10.47 4.48 23.62
C ARG A 272 11.84 4.87 23.09
N SER A 273 12.81 3.97 23.11
CA SER A 273 14.15 4.24 22.60
C SER A 273 14.14 4.62 21.12
N TRP A 274 13.33 3.93 20.31
CA TRP A 274 13.20 4.21 18.89
C TRP A 274 12.65 5.61 18.62
N VAL A 275 11.46 5.95 19.14
CA VAL A 275 10.80 7.24 18.86
C VAL A 275 11.48 8.42 19.55
N SER A 276 12.24 8.18 20.62
CA SER A 276 13.08 9.22 21.25
C SER A 276 14.28 9.61 20.39
N GLY A 277 14.57 8.86 19.32
CA GLY A 277 15.74 9.09 18.48
C GLY A 277 17.03 8.52 19.05
N GLU A 278 16.96 7.51 19.92
CA GLU A 278 18.17 6.86 20.45
C GLU A 278 18.97 6.16 19.34
N ASP A 279 20.27 6.07 19.58
CA ASP A 279 21.21 5.40 18.67
C ASP A 279 20.85 3.91 18.52
N VAL A 280 20.92 3.40 17.29
CA VAL A 280 20.64 1.99 16.99
C VAL A 280 21.54 1.05 17.77
N ALA A 281 22.80 1.43 18.03
CA ALA A 281 23.72 0.65 18.85
C ALA A 281 23.25 0.53 20.31
N LYS A 282 22.56 1.56 20.83
CA LYS A 282 21.96 1.52 22.19
C LYS A 282 20.68 0.71 22.23
N ILE A 283 19.84 0.84 21.20
CA ILE A 283 18.63 0.02 21.03
C ILE A 283 19.00 -1.47 20.92
N GLY A 284 20.12 -1.76 20.27
CA GLY A 284 20.66 -3.09 20.06
C GLY A 284 20.21 -3.67 18.72
N PRO A 285 21.14 -4.17 17.88
CA PRO A 285 20.84 -4.66 16.53
C PRO A 285 19.83 -5.82 16.52
N GLN A 286 19.78 -6.62 17.58
CA GLN A 286 18.80 -7.70 17.76
C GLN A 286 17.35 -7.22 17.82
N ASN A 287 17.12 -5.96 18.22
CA ASN A 287 15.79 -5.38 18.34
C ASN A 287 15.32 -4.70 17.05
N MET A 288 16.20 -4.54 16.04
CA MET A 288 15.86 -3.80 14.82
C MET A 288 14.80 -4.50 13.97
N ARG A 289 14.69 -5.83 14.02
CA ARG A 289 13.59 -6.55 13.37
C ARG A 289 12.23 -6.17 13.94
N VAL A 290 12.15 -5.99 15.26
CA VAL A 290 10.93 -5.53 15.93
C VAL A 290 10.61 -4.10 15.51
N VAL A 291 11.63 -3.23 15.42
CA VAL A 291 11.46 -1.86 14.93
C VAL A 291 10.92 -1.86 13.50
N GLU A 292 11.58 -2.58 12.59
CA GLU A 292 11.21 -2.62 11.17
C GLU A 292 9.80 -3.17 10.97
N GLU A 293 9.49 -4.34 11.55
CA GLU A 293 8.20 -4.97 11.33
C GLU A 293 7.10 -4.40 12.21
N ALA A 294 7.25 -4.45 13.54
CA ALA A 294 6.16 -4.11 14.44
C ALA A 294 5.91 -2.60 14.46
N PHE A 295 6.96 -1.77 14.42
CA PHE A 295 6.79 -0.32 14.54
C PHE A 295 6.67 0.35 13.18
N THR A 296 7.70 0.30 12.34
CA THR A 296 7.73 1.07 11.08
C THR A 296 6.76 0.57 10.03
N TYR A 297 6.33 -0.69 10.12
CA TYR A 297 5.33 -1.27 9.22
C TYR A 297 3.96 -1.45 9.89
N ARG A 298 3.82 -2.38 10.84
CA ARG A 298 2.51 -2.78 11.40
C ARG A 298 1.84 -1.66 12.19
N LEU A 299 2.56 -1.00 13.11
CA LEU A 299 2.00 0.09 13.91
C LEU A 299 1.70 1.31 13.05
N VAL A 300 2.59 1.67 12.11
CA VAL A 300 2.31 2.74 11.14
C VAL A 300 1.04 2.44 10.35
N TRP A 301 0.90 1.22 9.80
CA TRP A 301 -0.32 0.82 9.11
C TRP A 301 -1.56 0.93 10.01
N ALA A 302 -1.47 0.47 11.25
CA ALA A 302 -2.59 0.54 12.19
C ALA A 302 -3.01 1.97 12.53
N LEU A 303 -2.05 2.88 12.75
CA LEU A 303 -2.31 4.30 12.96
C LEU A 303 -2.98 4.94 11.74
N GLU A 304 -2.46 4.64 10.54
CA GLU A 304 -3.03 5.12 9.29
C GLU A 304 -4.44 4.56 9.04
N ALA A 305 -4.72 3.32 9.40
CA ALA A 305 -6.06 2.74 9.34
C ALA A 305 -7.04 3.52 10.24
N VAL A 306 -6.68 3.77 11.51
CA VAL A 306 -7.52 4.59 12.39
C VAL A 306 -7.77 5.98 11.79
N ARG A 307 -6.74 6.60 11.19
CA ARG A 307 -6.85 7.91 10.54
C ARG A 307 -7.77 7.89 9.31
N THR A 308 -7.60 6.92 8.39
CA THR A 308 -8.42 6.82 7.17
C THR A 308 -9.87 6.46 7.50
N ARG A 309 -10.10 5.65 8.53
CA ARG A 309 -11.44 5.40 9.07
C ARG A 309 -12.12 6.70 9.47
N ARG A 310 -11.47 7.51 10.32
CA ARG A 310 -12.03 8.80 10.75
C ARG A 310 -12.38 9.67 9.54
N MET A 311 -11.48 9.77 8.57
CA MET A 311 -11.72 10.54 7.33
C MET A 311 -12.92 10.02 6.54
N SER A 312 -13.08 8.70 6.41
CA SER A 312 -14.24 8.10 5.73
C SER A 312 -15.57 8.36 6.44
N PHE A 313 -15.52 8.74 7.73
CA PHE A 313 -16.66 9.14 8.54
C PHE A 313 -16.88 10.68 8.54
N GLY A 314 -16.12 11.41 7.72
CA GLY A 314 -16.26 12.86 7.57
C GLY A 314 -15.43 13.68 8.56
N TRP A 315 -14.54 13.05 9.33
CA TRP A 315 -13.62 13.78 10.19
C TRP A 315 -12.61 14.58 9.36
N LEU A 316 -12.45 15.84 9.74
CA LEU A 316 -11.39 16.73 9.27
C LEU A 316 -10.49 17.07 10.45
N PRO A 317 -9.17 16.95 10.32
CA PRO A 317 -8.27 17.21 11.43
C PRO A 317 -8.19 18.71 11.72
N GLU A 318 -8.37 19.11 12.98
CA GLU A 318 -8.20 20.51 13.42
C GLU A 318 -6.72 20.93 13.47
N LYS A 319 -5.84 19.96 13.70
CA LYS A 319 -4.39 20.11 13.75
C LYS A 319 -3.73 19.21 12.71
N VAL A 320 -2.41 19.28 12.60
CA VAL A 320 -1.67 18.43 11.66
C VAL A 320 -1.79 16.97 12.10
N ALA A 321 -2.39 16.14 11.24
CA ALA A 321 -2.57 14.72 11.49
C ALA A 321 -1.39 13.88 10.94
N GLY A 322 -1.16 12.71 11.54
CA GLY A 322 -0.13 11.77 11.10
C GLY A 322 1.27 12.07 11.65
N GLY A 323 1.37 12.93 12.67
CA GLY A 323 2.60 13.21 13.40
C GLY A 323 3.12 12.00 14.17
N GLY A 324 2.23 11.28 14.85
CA GLY A 324 2.57 10.05 15.58
C GLY A 324 3.07 8.96 14.64
N ALA A 325 2.37 8.73 13.52
CA ALA A 325 2.80 7.76 12.51
C ALA A 325 4.16 8.12 11.90
N ALA A 326 4.40 9.40 11.62
CA ALA A 326 5.70 9.89 11.14
C ALA A 326 6.83 9.64 12.14
N ALA A 327 6.58 9.90 13.43
CA ALA A 327 7.56 9.67 14.48
C ALA A 327 7.91 8.17 14.62
N VAL A 328 6.90 7.28 14.54
CA VAL A 328 7.10 5.82 14.56
C VAL A 328 7.89 5.35 13.33
N GLU A 329 7.54 5.81 12.13
CA GLU A 329 8.22 5.43 10.89
C GLU A 329 9.69 5.84 10.92
N THR A 330 9.95 7.09 11.31
CA THR A 330 11.28 7.71 11.18
C THR A 330 12.15 7.61 12.43
N GLY A 331 11.60 7.15 13.56
CA GLY A 331 12.32 6.98 14.82
C GLY A 331 12.85 8.29 15.38
N VAL A 332 12.08 9.38 15.28
CA VAL A 332 12.41 10.69 15.86
C VAL A 332 11.15 11.32 16.47
N PRO A 333 11.28 12.13 17.54
CA PRO A 333 10.13 12.46 18.38
C PRO A 333 9.27 13.61 17.85
N GLN A 334 9.76 14.39 16.88
CA GLN A 334 9.07 15.59 16.43
C GLN A 334 8.76 15.54 14.93
N PHE A 335 7.57 15.95 14.55
CA PHE A 335 7.07 15.88 13.17
C PHE A 335 8.01 16.57 12.16
N MET A 336 8.55 17.73 12.51
CA MET A 336 9.52 18.46 11.68
C MET A 336 10.77 17.64 11.39
N MET A 337 11.25 16.85 12.37
CA MET A 337 12.40 15.96 12.19
C MET A 337 12.05 14.84 11.22
N SER A 338 10.86 14.25 11.35
CA SER A 338 10.35 13.23 10.43
C SER A 338 10.20 13.78 9.00
N MET A 339 9.75 15.02 8.84
CA MET A 339 9.66 15.69 7.54
C MET A 339 11.02 15.79 6.84
N LEU A 340 12.09 16.15 7.56
CA LEU A 340 13.44 16.20 6.97
C LEU A 340 13.91 14.82 6.49
N ILE A 341 13.66 13.77 7.29
CA ILE A 341 14.03 12.39 6.94
C ILE A 341 13.24 11.92 5.70
N ARG A 342 11.92 12.15 5.68
CA ARG A 342 11.05 11.84 4.53
C ARG A 342 11.41 12.63 3.28
N ALA A 343 11.96 13.84 3.44
CA ALA A 343 12.48 14.65 2.35
C ALA A 343 13.85 14.18 1.84
N GLY A 344 14.45 13.17 2.46
CA GLY A 344 15.68 12.52 2.00
C GLY A 344 16.91 12.79 2.85
N LEU A 345 16.80 13.42 4.03
CA LEU A 345 17.93 13.56 4.95
C LEU A 345 18.27 12.19 5.57
N PRO A 346 19.43 11.56 5.25
CA PRO A 346 19.71 10.19 5.65
C PRO A 346 20.34 10.12 7.05
N SER A 347 19.82 10.89 8.01
CA SER A 347 20.35 10.93 9.38
C SER A 347 19.35 11.47 10.40
N ARG A 348 18.88 10.57 11.29
CA ARG A 348 18.03 10.94 12.45
C ARG A 348 18.74 11.94 13.37
N ARG A 349 20.04 11.72 13.63
CA ARG A 349 20.86 12.60 14.47
C ARG A 349 20.96 14.02 13.88
N ALA A 350 21.18 14.13 12.57
CA ALA A 350 21.21 15.43 11.90
C ALA A 350 19.86 16.14 11.96
N ALA A 351 18.77 15.41 11.70
CA ALA A 351 17.41 15.96 11.76
C ALA A 351 17.07 16.49 13.15
N MET A 352 17.36 15.70 14.19
CA MET A 352 17.12 16.10 15.58
C MET A 352 17.94 17.31 15.98
N ALA A 353 19.23 17.35 15.64
CA ALA A 353 20.11 18.48 15.95
C ALA A 353 19.65 19.75 15.23
N ALA A 354 19.36 19.67 13.93
CA ALA A 354 18.92 20.82 13.13
C ALA A 354 17.63 21.46 13.67
N ILE A 355 16.63 20.65 14.01
CA ILE A 355 15.35 21.17 14.54
C ILE A 355 15.50 21.72 15.96
N LYS A 356 16.29 21.07 16.82
CA LYS A 356 16.50 21.53 18.20
C LYS A 356 17.30 22.83 18.28
N ASP A 357 18.35 22.95 17.46
CA ASP A 357 19.20 24.14 17.43
C ASP A 357 18.47 25.34 16.82
N ALA A 358 17.80 25.13 15.68
CA ALA A 358 17.12 26.20 14.95
C ALA A 358 15.73 26.55 15.52
N LYS A 359 15.15 25.68 16.38
CA LYS A 359 13.80 25.81 16.95
C LYS A 359 12.73 26.13 15.89
N SER A 360 12.83 25.47 14.74
CA SER A 360 11.99 25.76 13.58
C SER A 360 10.59 25.18 13.69
N VAL A 361 9.63 25.85 13.04
CA VAL A 361 8.24 25.42 13.01
C VAL A 361 7.77 25.42 11.56
N PHE A 362 7.57 24.23 11.01
CA PHE A 362 6.93 24.02 9.72
C PHE A 362 6.18 22.70 9.74
N VAL A 363 5.06 22.63 9.02
CA VAL A 363 4.22 21.43 8.99
C VAL A 363 3.79 21.06 7.56
N THR A 364 4.38 21.73 6.57
CA THR A 364 4.15 21.49 5.15
C THR A 364 5.48 21.43 4.41
N PRO A 365 5.57 20.68 3.29
CA PRO A 365 6.78 20.65 2.47
C PRO A 365 7.21 22.04 1.99
N ALA A 366 6.25 22.91 1.65
CA ALA A 366 6.52 24.29 1.26
C ALA A 366 7.14 25.12 2.41
N GLY A 367 6.60 24.99 3.63
CA GLY A 367 7.15 25.66 4.82
C GLY A 367 8.55 25.14 5.17
N MET A 368 8.78 23.84 5.07
CA MET A 368 10.10 23.24 5.25
C MET A 368 11.11 23.80 4.24
N ARG A 369 10.71 23.91 2.96
CA ARG A 369 11.57 24.45 1.92
C ARG A 369 11.90 25.92 2.17
N ALA A 370 10.90 26.75 2.48
CA ALA A 370 11.12 28.15 2.82
C ALA A 370 12.08 28.31 4.02
N TRP A 371 11.96 27.42 5.01
CA TRP A 371 12.91 27.36 6.13
C TRP A 371 14.32 26.97 5.69
N LEU A 372 14.49 25.98 4.80
CA LEU A 372 15.81 25.61 4.26
C LEU A 372 16.45 26.74 3.43
N GLU A 373 15.64 27.57 2.77
CA GLU A 373 16.07 28.73 1.97
C GLU A 373 16.42 29.96 2.83
N SER A 374 16.06 29.97 4.11
CA SER A 374 16.26 31.12 5.00
C SER A 374 17.74 31.48 5.22
N ASP A 375 17.99 32.76 5.50
CA ASP A 375 19.33 33.26 5.81
C ASP A 375 19.88 32.63 7.09
N GLU A 376 19.02 32.36 8.08
CA GLU A 376 19.40 31.70 9.32
C GLU A 376 19.92 30.28 9.06
N ILE A 377 19.26 29.52 8.18
CA ILE A 377 19.70 28.16 7.84
C ILE A 377 20.88 28.16 6.88
N THR A 378 21.04 29.19 6.06
CA THR A 378 22.27 29.41 5.29
C THR A 378 23.46 29.57 6.24
N ALA A 379 23.38 30.52 7.17
CA ALA A 379 24.43 30.74 8.16
C ALA A 379 24.68 29.51 9.06
N TYR A 380 23.61 28.80 9.44
CA TYR A 380 23.71 27.54 10.19
C TYR A 380 24.46 26.47 9.39
N THR A 381 24.24 26.37 8.07
CA THR A 381 24.89 25.39 7.20
C THR A 381 26.35 25.73 6.93
N ASP A 382 26.68 27.02 6.85
CA ASP A 382 28.05 27.50 6.59
C ASP A 382 28.98 27.36 7.81
N ALA A 383 28.41 27.16 9.00
CA ALA A 383 29.17 26.78 10.19
C ALA A 383 29.71 25.34 10.06
N SER A 384 31.03 25.17 10.19
CA SER A 384 31.77 23.95 9.81
C SER A 384 31.43 22.67 10.61
N ASP A 385 30.59 22.76 11.64
CA ASP A 385 30.27 21.68 12.57
C ASP A 385 28.76 21.44 12.77
N LYS A 386 27.92 22.05 11.95
CA LYS A 386 26.46 21.95 12.05
C LYS A 386 25.87 20.99 11.02
N PRO A 387 24.82 20.21 11.36
CA PRO A 387 24.14 20.13 12.66
C PRO A 387 24.96 19.47 13.76
N THR A 388 25.81 18.52 13.38
CA THR A 388 26.87 17.98 14.23
C THR A 388 28.11 17.75 13.37
N PRO A 389 29.33 17.70 13.95
CA PRO A 389 30.56 17.51 13.18
C PRO A 389 30.50 16.32 12.22
N ASP A 390 29.99 15.19 12.71
CA ASP A 390 29.89 13.95 11.94
C ASP A 390 28.78 13.96 10.87
N THR A 391 27.82 14.89 10.94
CA THR A 391 26.65 14.91 10.04
C THR A 391 26.58 16.14 9.14
N ALA A 392 27.51 17.09 9.31
CA ALA A 392 27.55 18.33 8.53
C ALA A 392 27.59 18.08 7.01
N ALA A 393 28.41 17.14 6.55
CA ALA A 393 28.49 16.80 5.12
C ALA A 393 27.17 16.23 4.57
N LEU A 394 26.47 15.40 5.35
CA LEU A 394 25.16 14.86 4.97
C LEU A 394 24.10 15.97 4.90
N TRP A 395 24.14 16.91 5.84
CA TRP A 395 23.24 18.05 5.89
C TRP A 395 23.42 18.99 4.70
N VAL A 396 24.67 19.39 4.41
CA VAL A 396 25.00 20.25 3.26
C VAL A 396 24.50 19.64 1.95
N ARG A 397 24.76 18.34 1.76
CA ARG A 397 24.26 17.60 0.59
C ARG A 397 22.74 17.59 0.53
N PHE A 398 22.08 17.21 1.63
CA PHE A 398 20.62 17.20 1.72
C PHE A 398 20.01 18.56 1.39
N ARG A 399 20.51 19.65 1.99
CA ARG A 399 20.02 21.00 1.73
C ARG A 399 20.21 21.38 0.27
N THR A 400 21.38 21.10 -0.29
CA THR A 400 21.68 21.35 -1.71
C THR A 400 20.70 20.59 -2.61
N ASP A 401 20.49 19.30 -2.38
CA ASP A 401 19.56 18.48 -3.18
C ASP A 401 18.10 18.93 -3.01
N ALA A 402 17.68 19.26 -1.78
CA ALA A 402 16.34 19.74 -1.46
C ALA A 402 16.02 21.08 -2.11
N LEU A 403 17.01 21.98 -2.26
CA LEU A 403 16.85 23.29 -2.89
C LEU A 403 17.08 23.27 -4.40
N ASN A 404 17.99 22.41 -4.89
CA ASN A 404 18.26 22.23 -6.32
C ASN A 404 17.23 21.36 -7.03
N GLY A 405 16.39 20.64 -6.27
CA GLY A 405 15.17 20.02 -6.78
C GLY A 405 14.23 21.09 -7.31
N GLY A 406 14.47 21.55 -8.54
CA GLY A 406 13.53 22.36 -9.27
C GLY A 406 12.23 21.59 -9.33
N ILE A 407 11.13 22.24 -8.94
CA ILE A 407 9.80 21.79 -9.37
C ILE A 407 9.89 21.79 -10.89
N GLN A 408 10.14 20.62 -11.48
CA GLN A 408 10.10 20.47 -12.92
C GLN A 408 8.67 20.80 -13.28
N LYS A 409 8.43 22.03 -13.77
CA LYS A 409 7.11 22.44 -14.21
C LYS A 409 6.79 21.54 -15.39
N TRP A 410 5.84 20.65 -15.21
CA TRP A 410 5.34 19.85 -16.30
C TRP A 410 4.44 20.74 -17.14
N SER A 411 4.72 20.85 -18.43
CA SER A 411 3.84 21.51 -19.39
C SER A 411 3.06 20.45 -20.15
N VAL A 412 1.77 20.70 -20.35
CA VAL A 412 0.91 19.86 -21.19
C VAL A 412 0.91 20.43 -22.61
N GLU A 413 1.43 19.67 -23.56
CA GLU A 413 1.37 20.01 -24.97
C GLU A 413 0.31 19.17 -25.68
N HIS A 414 -0.45 19.82 -26.56
CA HIS A 414 -1.54 19.21 -27.29
C HIS A 414 -1.17 19.09 -28.77
N TYR A 415 -1.10 17.84 -29.26
CA TYR A 415 -0.77 17.55 -30.64
C TYR A 415 -1.95 16.88 -31.35
N LYS A 416 -2.12 17.17 -32.64
CA LYS A 416 -3.04 16.46 -33.52
C LYS A 416 -2.24 15.57 -34.48
N HIS A 417 -2.46 14.26 -34.42
CA HIS A 417 -1.80 13.32 -35.32
C HIS A 417 -2.79 12.42 -36.06
N LEU A 418 -2.42 12.05 -37.29
CA LEU A 418 -3.12 11.10 -38.13
C LEU A 418 -2.53 9.69 -37.92
N LEU A 419 -3.41 8.69 -37.94
CA LEU A 419 -3.04 7.28 -38.01
C LEU A 419 -3.01 6.85 -39.48
N ASP A 420 -2.03 6.05 -39.87
CA ASP A 420 -1.91 5.52 -41.24
C ASP A 420 -2.69 4.20 -41.42
N ASP A 421 -2.66 3.33 -40.41
CA ASP A 421 -3.15 1.94 -40.50
C ASP A 421 -4.10 1.62 -39.33
N THR A 422 -5.32 2.16 -39.35
CA THR A 422 -6.32 1.83 -38.32
C THR A 422 -6.83 0.39 -38.51
N VAL A 423 -6.46 -0.49 -37.58
CA VAL A 423 -6.87 -1.90 -37.53
C VAL A 423 -8.25 -2.05 -36.87
N ILE A 424 -8.58 -1.16 -35.93
CA ILE A 424 -9.84 -1.16 -35.19
C ILE A 424 -10.43 0.25 -35.25
N VAL A 425 -11.73 0.38 -35.54
CA VAL A 425 -12.46 1.64 -35.39
C VAL A 425 -12.58 1.94 -33.89
N PRO A 426 -11.88 2.96 -33.39
CA PRO A 426 -11.78 3.20 -31.97
C PRO A 426 -12.93 4.06 -31.46
N GLN A 427 -13.46 3.68 -30.30
CA GLN A 427 -14.52 4.41 -29.62
C GLN A 427 -13.99 5.67 -28.91
N ALA A 428 -14.88 6.56 -28.48
CA ALA A 428 -14.51 7.67 -27.62
C ALA A 428 -13.90 7.12 -26.31
N GLY A 429 -12.68 7.54 -25.98
CA GLY A 429 -11.99 7.02 -24.81
C GLY A 429 -10.51 7.33 -24.79
N PHE A 430 -9.84 6.77 -23.78
CA PHE A 430 -8.41 6.91 -23.55
C PHE A 430 -7.63 5.77 -24.19
N TYR A 431 -6.52 6.13 -24.81
CA TYR A 431 -5.63 5.23 -25.51
C TYR A 431 -4.19 5.45 -25.07
N ARG A 432 -3.41 4.39 -25.15
CA ARG A 432 -1.98 4.38 -24.83
C ARG A 432 -1.15 4.48 -26.10
N ILE A 433 0.09 4.90 -25.91
CA ILE A 433 1.05 5.09 -26.99
C ILE A 433 2.28 4.25 -26.72
N VAL A 434 2.67 3.45 -27.70
CA VAL A 434 3.86 2.61 -27.64
C VAL A 434 4.78 2.96 -28.78
N ILE A 435 6.02 3.30 -28.45
CA ILE A 435 7.08 3.50 -29.42
C ILE A 435 7.75 2.15 -29.65
N ASN A 436 7.71 1.65 -30.89
CA ASN A 436 8.43 0.45 -31.27
C ASN A 436 9.92 0.77 -31.40
N GLU A 437 10.74 0.20 -30.51
CA GLU A 437 12.18 0.53 -30.44
C GLU A 437 13.00 0.10 -31.67
N GLY A 438 12.46 -0.77 -32.53
CA GLY A 438 13.18 -1.24 -33.73
C GLY A 438 13.16 -0.24 -34.89
N ASP A 439 12.01 0.37 -35.16
CA ASP A 439 11.76 1.25 -36.31
C ASP A 439 11.36 2.69 -35.89
N GLY A 440 11.26 2.95 -34.59
CA GLY A 440 10.78 4.22 -34.05
C GLY A 440 9.30 4.49 -34.36
N ARG A 441 8.56 3.48 -34.86
CA ARG A 441 7.17 3.63 -35.26
C ARG A 441 6.28 3.64 -34.03
N ILE A 442 5.37 4.60 -33.98
CA ILE A 442 4.51 4.81 -32.82
C ILE A 442 3.17 4.16 -33.08
N TRP A 443 2.69 3.41 -32.10
CA TRP A 443 1.41 2.72 -32.14
C TRP A 443 0.47 3.27 -31.08
N LEU A 444 -0.76 3.51 -31.49
CA LEU A 444 -1.89 3.67 -30.61
C LEU A 444 -2.40 2.28 -30.20
N ILE A 445 -2.54 2.05 -28.90
CA ILE A 445 -3.08 0.80 -28.35
C ILE A 445 -4.19 1.09 -27.33
N THR A 446 -5.10 0.14 -27.17
CA THR A 446 -6.11 0.16 -26.10
C THR A 446 -5.45 -0.09 -24.73
N PRO A 447 -6.14 0.21 -23.60
CA PRO A 447 -5.64 -0.10 -22.25
C PRO A 447 -5.28 -1.58 -22.04
N ASP A 448 -5.95 -2.50 -22.72
CA ASP A 448 -5.69 -3.95 -22.72
C ASP A 448 -4.63 -4.39 -23.76
N TYR A 449 -3.86 -3.46 -24.32
CA TYR A 449 -2.73 -3.66 -25.24
C TYR A 449 -3.08 -4.20 -26.64
N GLN A 450 -4.31 -4.00 -27.13
CA GLN A 450 -4.63 -4.27 -28.52
C GLN A 450 -4.22 -3.11 -29.43
N ARG A 451 -3.72 -3.42 -30.63
CA ARG A 451 -3.29 -2.40 -31.59
C ARG A 451 -4.49 -1.74 -32.25
N VAL A 452 -4.55 -0.41 -32.16
CA VAL A 452 -5.57 0.40 -32.84
C VAL A 452 -5.05 0.88 -34.18
N GLY A 453 -3.85 1.47 -34.22
CA GLY A 453 -3.22 1.88 -35.46
C GLY A 453 -1.88 2.57 -35.25
N ALA A 454 -1.06 2.64 -36.31
CA ALA A 454 0.23 3.33 -36.28
C ALA A 454 0.08 4.81 -36.62
N PHE A 455 0.82 5.68 -35.94
CA PHE A 455 0.92 7.10 -36.27
C PHE A 455 1.76 7.30 -37.53
N LYS A 456 1.36 8.27 -38.36
CA LYS A 456 2.03 8.62 -39.62
C LYS A 456 3.43 9.22 -39.45
N LYS A 457 3.69 9.85 -38.31
CA LYS A 457 4.99 10.42 -37.97
C LYS A 457 5.61 9.66 -36.81
N SER A 458 6.87 9.29 -36.94
CA SER A 458 7.69 8.88 -35.80
C SER A 458 7.87 10.07 -34.86
N ALA A 459 7.78 9.84 -33.54
CA ALA A 459 8.23 10.84 -32.57
C ALA A 459 9.70 10.58 -32.25
N VAL A 460 10.45 11.66 -32.22
CA VAL A 460 11.80 11.68 -31.66
C VAL A 460 11.61 12.32 -30.29
N ASP A 461 11.54 11.52 -29.24
CA ASP A 461 11.55 12.09 -27.89
C ASP A 461 12.97 12.05 -27.32
N LEU A 462 13.53 13.23 -27.10
CA LEU A 462 14.87 13.40 -26.54
C LEU A 462 14.82 13.59 -25.01
N LYS A 463 13.62 13.60 -24.40
CA LYS A 463 13.42 13.83 -22.96
C LYS A 463 12.46 12.80 -22.34
N PRO A 464 12.49 12.62 -21.00
CA PRO A 464 11.46 11.85 -20.31
C PRO A 464 10.12 12.60 -20.41
N SER A 465 9.10 11.96 -20.97
CA SER A 465 7.75 12.49 -21.12
C SER A 465 6.71 11.40 -20.84
N LEU A 466 5.48 11.82 -20.51
CA LEU A 466 4.31 10.94 -20.43
C LEU A 466 3.39 11.24 -21.61
N HIS A 467 2.86 10.19 -22.25
CA HIS A 467 1.97 10.34 -23.40
C HIS A 467 0.59 9.75 -23.11
N GLN A 468 -0.45 10.48 -23.47
CA GLN A 468 -1.84 10.01 -23.46
C GLN A 468 -2.49 10.35 -24.80
N ALA A 469 -3.38 9.49 -25.31
CA ALA A 469 -4.16 9.79 -26.51
C ALA A 469 -5.67 9.74 -26.22
N GLY A 470 -6.42 10.62 -26.86
CA GLY A 470 -7.89 10.62 -26.83
C GLY A 470 -8.50 10.73 -28.23
N CYS A 471 -9.59 9.99 -28.46
CA CYS A 471 -10.42 10.10 -29.65
C CYS A 471 -11.62 11.03 -29.36
N PRO A 472 -11.73 12.20 -30.02
CA PRO A 472 -13.02 12.89 -30.11
C PRO A 472 -13.95 12.10 -31.02
N ALA A 473 -15.27 12.18 -30.81
CA ALA A 473 -16.28 11.38 -31.51
C ALA A 473 -16.44 11.65 -33.04
N ALA A 474 -15.40 12.10 -33.75
CA ALA A 474 -15.40 12.37 -35.19
C ALA A 474 -14.17 11.73 -35.87
N PRO A 475 -14.26 11.27 -37.14
CA PRO A 475 -13.57 10.03 -37.52
C PRO A 475 -12.06 10.11 -37.78
N ASP A 476 -11.44 11.28 -37.96
CA ASP A 476 -10.12 11.31 -38.63
C ASP A 476 -9.01 12.08 -37.90
N TRP A 477 -9.15 12.40 -36.61
CA TRP A 477 -8.08 13.13 -35.89
C TRP A 477 -7.96 12.80 -34.40
N TRP A 478 -6.73 12.66 -33.93
CA TRP A 478 -6.39 12.21 -32.57
C TRP A 478 -5.76 13.33 -31.77
N ARG A 479 -6.13 13.48 -30.49
CA ARG A 479 -5.40 14.35 -29.56
C ARG A 479 -4.36 13.52 -28.82
N LEU A 480 -3.09 13.81 -29.07
CA LEU A 480 -1.96 13.37 -28.27
C LEU A 480 -1.70 14.44 -27.21
N TYR A 481 -1.70 14.03 -25.95
CA TYR A 481 -1.29 14.82 -24.81
C TYR A 481 0.13 14.38 -24.46
N VAL A 482 1.08 15.30 -24.51
CA VAL A 482 2.44 15.06 -24.04
C VAL A 482 2.64 15.87 -22.78
N LEU A 483 2.88 15.18 -21.67
CA LEU A 483 3.39 15.77 -20.45
C LEU A 483 4.91 15.79 -20.58
N GLY A 484 5.47 16.96 -20.87
CA GLY A 484 6.91 17.16 -20.99
C GLY A 484 7.45 17.98 -19.83
N ALA A 485 8.70 17.74 -19.46
CA ALA A 485 9.46 18.67 -18.65
C ALA A 485 9.59 20.02 -19.36
N ALA A 486 9.02 21.09 -18.80
CA ALA A 486 9.23 22.44 -19.32
C ALA A 486 10.71 22.82 -19.26
N SER A 487 11.18 23.53 -20.29
CA SER A 487 12.54 24.06 -20.40
C SER A 487 12.82 25.15 -19.40
#